data_AF-A0A8T1TRU5-F1
#
_entry.id   AF-A0A8T1TRU5-F1
#
_cell.length_a   1.000
_cell.length_b   1.000
_cell.length_c   1.000
_cell.angle_alpha   90.00
_cell.angle_beta   90.00
_cell.angle_gamma   90.00
#
_symmetry.space_group_name_H-M   'P 1'
#
loop_
_entity.id
_entity.type
_entity.pdbx_description
1 polymer ?
#
loop_
_entity_poly.entity_id
_entity_poly.type
_entity_poly.pdbx_seq_one_letter_code
_entity_poly.pdbx_strand_id
1 'polypeptide(L)' 'MKFLEFHFGSRSSQEEPALLLCDDFSGHWIDEALAYAATINVVLMKVPPNATSAGWQT' A
#
# COMPACT_ATOMS: atom_id res chain seq x y z
N MET A 1 5.70 7.41 6.17
CA MET A 1 6.66 7.22 5.06
C MET A 1 7.66 6.09 5.27
N LYS A 2 8.26 5.93 6.46
CA LYS A 2 9.31 4.91 6.73
C LYS A 2 8.97 3.48 6.31
N PHE A 3 7.70 3.05 6.39
CA PHE A 3 7.29 1.73 5.91
C PHE A 3 7.51 1.56 4.40
N LEU A 4 7.03 2.53 3.59
CA LEU A 4 7.16 2.48 2.14
C LEU A 4 8.63 2.57 1.72
N GLU A 5 9.40 3.42 2.36
CA GLU A 5 10.84 3.53 2.11
C GLU A 5 11.59 2.23 2.45
N PHE A 6 11.31 1.63 3.60
CA PHE A 6 11.98 0.40 4.03
C PHE A 6 11.69 -0.79 3.11
N HIS A 7 10.45 -0.92 2.64
CA HIS A 7 10.04 -2.06 1.81
C HIS A 7 10.22 -1.85 0.31
N PHE A 8 10.13 -0.60 -0.17
CA PHE A 8 10.07 -0.28 -1.60
C PHE A 8 11.03 0.83 -2.04
N GLY A 9 11.77 1.47 -1.14
CA GLY A 9 12.61 2.62 -1.45
C GLY A 9 13.83 2.31 -2.34
N SER A 10 14.20 1.03 -2.49
CA SER A 10 15.26 0.60 -3.40
C SER A 10 14.80 0.42 -4.85
N ARG A 11 13.48 0.54 -5.13
CA ARG A 11 12.92 0.35 -6.46
C ARG A 11 13.27 1.53 -7.37
N SER A 12 13.59 1.23 -8.62
CA SER A 12 13.74 2.22 -9.68
C SER A 12 12.40 2.51 -10.35
N SER A 13 12.25 3.72 -10.89
CA SER A 13 11.05 4.11 -11.65
C SER A 13 10.88 3.35 -12.98
N GLN A 14 11.87 2.57 -13.40
CA GLN A 14 11.85 1.77 -14.63
C GLN A 14 11.38 0.33 -14.40
N GLU A 15 11.30 -0.11 -13.14
CA GLU A 15 10.73 -1.42 -12.80
C GLU A 15 9.21 -1.45 -13.00
N GLU A 16 8.63 -2.63 -13.15
CA GLU A 16 7.18 -2.77 -13.20
C GLU A 16 6.52 -2.24 -11.91
N PRO A 17 5.32 -1.64 -11.96
CA PRO A 17 4.68 -1.10 -10.76
C PRO A 17 4.40 -2.19 -9.72
N ALA A 18 4.71 -1.89 -8.46
CA ALA A 18 4.33 -2.77 -7.34
C ALA A 18 2.95 -2.38 -6.83
N LEU A 19 2.02 -3.35 -6.73
CA LEU A 19 0.71 -3.14 -6.14
C LEU A 19 0.75 -3.43 -4.63
N LEU A 20 0.44 -2.44 -3.81
CA LEU A 20 0.28 -2.59 -2.37
C LEU A 20 -1.20 -2.49 -2.00
N LEU A 21 -1.77 -3.63 -1.60
CA LEU A 21 -3.13 -3.73 -1.09
C LEU A 21 -3.14 -3.40 0.39
N CYS A 22 -3.97 -2.43 0.78
CA CYS A 22 -4.00 -1.91 2.12
C CYS A 22 -5.45 -1.90 2.65
N ASP A 23 -5.63 -2.60 3.77
CA ASP A 23 -6.91 -2.83 4.42
C ASP A 23 -7.38 -1.60 5.22
N ASP A 24 -8.69 -1.47 5.40
CA ASP A 24 -9.35 -0.33 6.03
C ASP A 24 -8.92 -0.11 7.50
N PHE A 25 -8.42 -1.17 8.16
CA PHE A 25 -7.90 -1.10 9.54
C PHE A 25 -6.52 -0.45 9.66
N SER A 26 -5.75 -0.39 8.57
CA SER A 26 -4.43 0.27 8.58
C SER A 26 -4.51 1.81 8.45
N GLY A 27 -5.74 2.35 8.38
CA GLY A 27 -6.15 3.62 9.00
C GLY A 27 -5.30 4.86 8.72
N HIS A 28 -5.83 5.73 7.85
CA HIS A 28 -5.39 7.08 7.45
C HIS A 28 -4.26 7.12 6.42
N TRP A 29 -4.67 7.04 5.16
CA TRP A 29 -3.80 7.39 4.04
C TRP A 29 -3.75 8.91 4.01
N ILE A 30 -2.63 9.47 4.46
CA ILE A 30 -2.33 10.89 4.27
C ILE A 30 -1.96 11.06 2.79
N ASP A 31 -2.40 12.12 2.14
CA ASP A 31 -2.08 12.41 0.72
C ASP A 31 -0.56 12.33 0.44
N GLU A 32 0.26 12.62 1.44
CA GLU A 32 1.72 12.45 1.42
C GLU A 32 2.17 11.01 1.14
N ALA A 33 1.45 10.01 1.68
CA ALA A 33 1.79 8.61 1.47
C ALA A 33 1.52 8.17 0.02
N LEU A 34 0.41 8.64 -0.56
CA LEU A 34 0.07 8.45 -1.96
C LEU A 34 1.12 9.12 -2.87
N ALA A 35 1.46 10.37 -2.56
CA ALA A 35 2.44 11.13 -3.34
C ALA A 35 3.82 10.46 -3.35
N TYR A 36 4.27 9.95 -2.21
CA TYR A 36 5.55 9.25 -2.14
C TYR A 36 5.52 7.86 -2.76
N ALA A 37 4.43 7.09 -2.62
CA ALA A 37 4.33 5.80 -3.30
C ALA A 37 4.47 5.96 -4.83
N ALA A 38 3.89 7.02 -5.39
CA ALA A 38 4.03 7.35 -6.80
C ALA A 38 5.49 7.62 -7.23
N THR A 39 6.34 8.19 -6.35
CA THR A 39 7.74 8.50 -6.69
C THR A 39 8.61 7.25 -6.79
N ILE A 40 8.22 6.16 -6.13
CA ILE A 40 8.91 4.87 -6.11
C ILE A 40 8.19 3.78 -6.91
N ASN A 41 7.29 4.18 -7.80
CA ASN A 41 6.48 3.31 -8.65
C ASN A 41 5.71 2.21 -7.89
N VAL A 42 5.11 2.60 -6.77
CA VAL A 42 4.19 1.77 -5.97
C VAL A 42 2.78 2.31 -6.11
N VAL A 43 1.86 1.44 -6.53
CA VAL A 43 0.43 1.73 -6.60
C VAL A 43 -0.21 1.23 -5.32
N LEU A 44 -0.79 2.14 -4.54
CA LEU A 44 -1.54 1.79 -3.35
C LEU A 44 -3.02 1.60 -3.72
N MET A 45 -3.62 0.46 -3.36
CA MET A 45 -5.04 0.19 -3.56
C MET A 45 -5.71 -0.23 -2.25
N LYS A 46 -6.84 0.41 -1.95
CA LYS A 46 -7.64 0.10 -0.76
C LYS A 46 -8.40 -1.20 -0.98
N VAL A 47 -8.27 -2.14 -0.04
CA VAL A 47 -9.08 -3.37 -0.06
C VAL A 47 -10.52 -3.02 0.31
N PRO A 48 -11.53 -3.47 -0.47
CA PRO A 48 -12.92 -3.30 -0.09
C PRO A 48 -13.20 -3.89 1.31
N PRO A 49 -14.00 -3.23 2.17
CA PRO A 49 -14.24 -3.68 3.55
C PRO A 49 -14.83 -5.10 3.65
N ASN A 50 -15.50 -5.56 2.60
CA ASN A 50 -16.13 -6.88 2.50
C ASN A 50 -15.23 -7.94 1.83
N ALA A 51 -14.01 -7.58 1.42
CA ALA A 51 -13.06 -8.47 0.76
C ALA A 51 -11.98 -9.01 1.72
N THR A 52 -12.00 -8.61 2.99
CA THR A 52 -11.12 -9.16 4.01
C THR A 52 -11.81 -10.36 4.66
N SER A 53 -11.30 -11.56 4.39
CA SER A 53 -11.67 -12.77 5.14
C SER A 53 -11.20 -12.62 6.58
N ALA A 54 -12.08 -12.12 7.45
CA ALA A 54 -11.91 -12.24 8.89
C ALA A 54 -12.20 -13.71 9.25
N GLY A 55 -11.20 -14.57 9.09
CA GLY A 55 -11.28 -15.97 9.47
C GLY A 55 -11.47 -16.11 10.98
N TRP A 56 -12.72 -15.99 11.44
CA TRP A 56 -13.19 -16.50 12.73
C TRP A 56 -14.59 -17.07 12.52
N GLN A 57 -14.66 -18.36 12.23
CA GLN A 57 -15.87 -19.15 12.48
C GLN A 57 -15.48 -20.36 13.33
N THR A 58 -16.14 -20.39 14.50
CA THR A 58 -16.21 -21.38 15.61
C THR A 58 -14.95 -21.66 16.41
#